data_AF-A0A9E2YW29-F1
#
_entry.id   AF-A0A9E2YW29-F1
#
_cell.length_a   1.000
_cell.length_b   1.000
_cell.length_c   1.000
_cell.angle_alpha   90.00
_cell.angle_beta   90.00
_cell.angle_gamma   90.00
#
_symmetry.space_group_name_H-M   'P 1'
#
loop_
_entity.id
_entity.type
_entity.pdbx_description
1 polymer ?
#
loop_
_entity_poly.entity_id
_entity_poly.type
_entity_poly.pdbx_seq_one_letter_code
_entity_poly.pdbx_strand_id
1 'polypeptide(L)'
;MFIETVPNRDSPPAVLLRESYRDENGRAQKRTLANLSKLPADVIDGLKAVLKGGMVVGSDELEIERSLPHGHVAATLATIRKIALDRLILSTSKDAASRRHCDLIIAMIVDRLIAPRSKLGFVRAVDQESAISSLGTVLGLGRVREREAYEALDWLLERQTRIENALTTDRCSCRGSTSGISLKSLRRTCSRASG
;
A
#
# COMPACT_ATOMS: atom_id res chain seq x y z
N MET A 1 -29.72 -21.01 -21.44
CA MET A 1 -29.45 -20.54 -22.82
C MET A 1 -27.95 -20.44 -23.02
N PHE A 2 -27.46 -20.63 -24.23
CA PHE A 2 -26.03 -20.54 -24.57
C PHE A 2 -25.86 -20.10 -26.03
N ILE A 3 -24.68 -19.60 -26.38
CA ILE A 3 -24.32 -19.23 -27.75
C ILE A 3 -23.42 -20.30 -28.34
N GLU A 4 -23.75 -20.76 -29.53
CA GLU A 4 -23.04 -21.81 -30.27
C GLU A 4 -22.63 -21.29 -31.65
N THR A 5 -21.38 -21.51 -32.04
CA THR A 5 -20.86 -21.16 -33.37
C THR A 5 -20.85 -22.42 -34.24
N VAL A 6 -21.64 -22.42 -35.31
CA VAL A 6 -21.78 -23.53 -36.24
C VAL A 6 -20.97 -23.24 -37.50
N PRO A 7 -19.97 -24.06 -37.86
CA PRO A 7 -19.20 -23.87 -39.08
C PRO A 7 -20.10 -24.09 -40.31
N ASN A 8 -19.94 -23.25 -41.32
CA ASN A 8 -20.57 -23.44 -42.62
C ASN A 8 -19.49 -23.66 -43.69
N ARG A 9 -19.84 -24.41 -44.74
CA ARG A 9 -18.91 -24.89 -45.77
C ARG A 9 -18.50 -23.78 -46.73
N ASP A 10 -19.46 -22.96 -47.16
CA ASP A 10 -19.28 -21.92 -48.19
C ASP A 10 -19.63 -20.50 -47.69
N SER A 11 -19.77 -20.30 -46.37
CA SER A 11 -20.14 -19.00 -45.80
C SER A 11 -19.54 -18.82 -44.41
N PRO A 12 -19.46 -17.58 -43.89
CA PRO A 12 -19.00 -17.34 -42.52
C PRO A 12 -19.82 -18.14 -41.49
N PRO A 13 -19.19 -18.57 -40.38
CA PRO A 13 -19.82 -19.43 -39.39
C PRO A 13 -21.02 -18.74 -38.74
N ALA A 14 -22.10 -19.49 -38.55
CA ALA A 14 -23.32 -18.97 -37.95
C ALA A 14 -23.21 -18.96 -36.43
N VAL A 15 -23.48 -17.82 -35.80
CA VAL A 15 -23.54 -17.67 -34.34
C VAL A 15 -25.00 -17.70 -33.91
N LEU A 16 -25.38 -18.68 -33.09
CA LEU A 16 -26.78 -18.93 -32.71
C LEU A 16 -26.98 -18.86 -31.20
N LEU A 17 -28.04 -18.18 -30.76
CA LEU A 17 -28.54 -18.29 -29.39
C LEU A 17 -29.47 -19.49 -29.30
N ARG A 18 -29.17 -20.42 -28.39
CA ARG A 18 -29.90 -21.67 -28.23
C ARG A 18 -30.26 -21.90 -26.77
N GLU A 19 -31.26 -22.75 -26.57
CA GLU A 19 -31.55 -23.32 -25.26
C GLU A 19 -31.69 -24.83 -25.32
N SER A 20 -31.37 -25.48 -24.20
CA SER A 20 -31.60 -26.90 -23.97
C SER A 20 -32.91 -27.09 -23.23
N TYR A 21 -33.80 -27.93 -23.74
CA TYR A 21 -35.05 -28.32 -23.11
C TYR A 21 -35.20 -29.85 -23.12
N ARG A 22 -36.17 -30.39 -22.38
CA ARG A 22 -36.53 -31.82 -22.44
C ARG A 22 -37.85 -31.99 -23.17
N ASP A 23 -37.91 -32.95 -24.08
CA ASP A 23 -39.16 -33.32 -24.75
C ASP A 23 -40.10 -34.10 -23.82
N GLU A 24 -41.30 -34.41 -24.31
CA GLU A 24 -42.32 -35.18 -23.57
C GLU A 24 -41.83 -36.60 -23.18
N ASN A 25 -40.78 -37.10 -23.85
CA ASN A 25 -40.13 -38.38 -23.59
C ASN A 25 -38.87 -38.24 -22.69
N GLY A 26 -38.62 -37.06 -22.12
CA GLY A 26 -37.50 -36.78 -21.23
C GLY A 26 -36.13 -36.65 -21.92
N ARG A 27 -36.04 -36.63 -23.25
CA ARG A 27 -34.80 -36.50 -24.01
C ARG A 27 -34.37 -35.05 -24.11
N ALA A 28 -33.07 -34.80 -23.96
CA ALA A 28 -32.51 -33.46 -24.07
C ALA A 28 -32.44 -33.03 -25.54
N GLN A 29 -33.08 -31.90 -25.86
CA GLN A 29 -33.12 -31.31 -27.19
C GLN A 29 -32.65 -29.86 -27.16
N LYS A 30 -32.06 -29.39 -28.26
CA LYS A 30 -31.62 -27.99 -28.44
C LYS A 30 -32.56 -27.26 -29.40
N ARG A 31 -33.23 -26.18 -28.97
CA ARG A 31 -33.94 -25.27 -29.89
C ARG A 31 -33.15 -24.01 -30.17
N THR A 32 -33.22 -23.53 -31.41
CA THR A 32 -32.61 -22.25 -31.83
C THR A 32 -33.60 -21.13 -31.55
N LEU A 33 -33.15 -20.09 -30.86
CA LEU A 33 -33.97 -18.94 -30.48
C LEU A 33 -33.70 -17.74 -31.39
N ALA A 34 -32.43 -17.48 -31.71
CA ALA A 34 -32.04 -16.35 -32.55
C ALA A 34 -30.73 -16.61 -33.29
N ASN A 35 -30.55 -15.94 -34.43
CA ASN A 35 -29.30 -15.88 -35.18
C ASN A 35 -28.59 -14.55 -34.89
N LEU A 36 -27.41 -14.62 -34.27
CA LEU A 36 -26.59 -13.49 -33.84
C LEU A 36 -25.44 -13.18 -34.81
N SER A 37 -25.36 -13.86 -35.96
CA SER A 37 -24.22 -13.77 -36.90
C SER A 37 -24.01 -12.37 -37.49
N LYS A 38 -25.00 -11.48 -37.40
CA LYS A 38 -24.92 -10.09 -37.87
C LYS A 38 -24.39 -9.12 -36.80
N LEU A 39 -24.24 -9.57 -35.56
CA LEU A 39 -23.72 -8.73 -34.48
C LEU A 39 -22.19 -8.67 -34.53
N PRO A 40 -21.57 -7.56 -34.08
CA PRO A 40 -20.12 -7.49 -33.89
C PRO A 40 -19.63 -8.56 -32.91
N ALA A 41 -18.39 -9.02 -33.11
CA ALA A 41 -17.77 -10.05 -32.27
C ALA A 41 -17.76 -9.65 -30.77
N ASP A 42 -17.45 -8.39 -30.47
CA ASP A 42 -17.36 -7.87 -29.10
C ASP A 42 -18.70 -7.97 -28.35
N VAL A 43 -19.81 -7.71 -29.06
CA VAL A 43 -21.17 -7.84 -28.50
C VAL A 43 -21.50 -9.31 -28.25
N ILE A 44 -21.12 -10.20 -29.17
CA ILE A 44 -21.32 -11.65 -29.04
C ILE A 44 -20.55 -12.19 -27.83
N ASP A 45 -19.31 -11.75 -27.63
CA ASP A 45 -18.47 -12.21 -26.52
C ASP A 45 -18.93 -11.64 -25.17
N GLY A 46 -19.40 -10.39 -25.15
CA GLY A 46 -20.13 -9.84 -24.00
C GLY A 46 -21.37 -10.67 -23.65
N LEU A 47 -22.22 -10.98 -24.63
CA LEU A 47 -23.42 -11.81 -24.41
C LEU A 47 -23.06 -13.22 -23.92
N LYS A 48 -21.99 -13.83 -24.45
CA LYS A 48 -21.48 -15.14 -23.97
C LYS A 48 -21.07 -15.07 -22.51
N ALA A 49 -20.39 -13.99 -22.09
CA ALA A 49 -19.96 -13.80 -20.71
C ALA A 49 -21.17 -13.67 -19.77
N VAL A 50 -22.16 -12.86 -20.13
CA VAL A 50 -23.41 -12.70 -19.36
C VAL A 50 -24.18 -14.02 -19.23
N LEU A 51 -24.34 -14.75 -20.33
CA LEU A 51 -25.07 -16.02 -20.35
C LEU A 51 -24.37 -17.14 -19.55
N LYS A 52 -23.05 -17.04 -19.33
CA LYS A 52 -22.29 -17.94 -18.44
C LYS A 52 -22.34 -17.52 -16.97
N GLY A 53 -23.05 -16.43 -16.63
CA GLY A 53 -23.13 -15.88 -15.28
C GLY A 53 -22.00 -14.91 -14.93
N GLY A 54 -21.21 -14.47 -15.92
CA GLY A 54 -20.23 -13.41 -15.75
C GLY A 54 -20.88 -12.03 -15.80
N MET A 55 -20.27 -11.03 -15.14
CA MET A 55 -20.61 -9.63 -15.34
C MET A 55 -19.75 -9.04 -16.45
N VAL A 56 -20.39 -8.35 -17.40
CA VAL A 56 -19.70 -7.48 -18.35
C VAL A 56 -19.66 -6.11 -17.73
N VAL A 57 -18.50 -5.73 -17.21
CA VAL A 57 -18.24 -4.35 -16.80
C VAL A 57 -17.87 -3.61 -18.07
N GLY A 58 -18.63 -2.55 -18.40
CA GLY A 58 -18.25 -1.65 -19.48
C GLY A 58 -16.84 -1.14 -19.21
N SER A 59 -16.00 -1.14 -20.23
CA SER A 59 -14.78 -0.34 -20.24
C SER A 59 -15.19 1.13 -20.38
N ASP A 60 -15.97 1.66 -19.43
CA ASP A 60 -16.02 3.10 -19.26
C ASP A 60 -14.57 3.50 -18.95
N GLU A 61 -14.05 4.32 -19.86
CA GLU A 61 -12.66 4.71 -20.02
C GLU A 61 -11.99 4.95 -18.68
N LEU A 62 -11.16 3.99 -18.25
CA LEU A 62 -10.29 4.20 -17.10
C LEU A 62 -9.22 5.22 -17.49
N GLU A 63 -9.49 6.48 -17.20
CA GLU A 63 -8.53 7.57 -17.38
C GLU A 63 -7.61 7.67 -16.16
N ILE A 64 -6.30 7.74 -16.43
CA ILE A 64 -5.31 7.93 -15.36
C ILE A 64 -5.30 9.42 -15.00
N GLU A 65 -6.04 9.80 -13.95
CA GLU A 65 -6.06 11.19 -13.45
C GLU A 65 -4.69 11.63 -12.93
N ARG A 66 -3.98 10.73 -12.24
CA ARG A 66 -2.65 11.02 -11.67
C ARG A 66 -1.88 9.75 -11.35
N SER A 67 -0.57 9.78 -11.59
CA SER A 67 0.36 8.76 -11.13
C SER A 67 1.41 9.36 -10.19
N LEU A 68 1.61 8.73 -9.03
CA LEU A 68 2.63 9.11 -8.06
C LEU A 68 3.63 7.97 -7.88
N PRO A 69 4.95 8.25 -7.81
CA PRO A 69 5.92 7.21 -7.55
C PRO A 69 5.72 6.63 -6.14
N HIS A 70 5.80 5.29 -6.04
CA HIS A 70 5.49 4.55 -4.82
C HIS A 70 6.60 3.58 -4.38
N GLY A 71 7.37 3.01 -5.32
CA GLY A 71 8.34 1.95 -5.01
C GLY A 71 9.35 2.33 -3.93
N HIS A 72 9.96 3.52 -4.04
CA HIS A 72 10.92 4.01 -3.03
C HIS A 72 10.25 4.29 -1.68
N VAL A 73 9.03 4.86 -1.67
CA VAL A 73 8.26 5.11 -0.45
C VAL A 73 7.97 3.80 0.28
N ALA A 74 7.48 2.80 -0.44
CA ALA A 74 7.16 1.48 0.11
C ALA A 74 8.41 0.80 0.67
N ALA A 75 9.53 0.85 -0.05
CA ALA A 75 10.79 0.25 0.39
C ALA A 75 11.29 0.90 1.69
N THR A 76 11.32 2.22 1.78
CA THR A 76 11.80 2.94 2.98
C THR A 76 10.85 2.77 4.17
N LEU A 77 9.53 2.78 3.95
CA LEU A 77 8.58 2.54 5.05
C LEU A 77 8.63 1.10 5.54
N ALA A 78 8.82 0.13 4.65
CA ALA A 78 8.99 -1.27 5.02
C ALA A 78 10.26 -1.48 5.87
N THR A 79 11.38 -0.83 5.53
CA THR A 79 12.61 -0.90 6.32
C THR A 79 12.44 -0.26 7.68
N ILE A 80 11.81 0.92 7.77
CA ILE A 80 11.48 1.60 9.03
C ILE A 80 10.66 0.71 9.97
N ARG A 81 9.62 0.05 9.45
CA ARG A 81 8.78 -0.89 10.21
C ARG A 81 9.57 -2.12 10.64
N LYS A 82 10.45 -2.64 9.78
CA LYS A 82 11.30 -3.80 10.06
C LYS A 82 12.27 -3.52 11.20
N ILE A 83 12.83 -2.32 11.27
CA ILE A 83 13.70 -1.88 12.39
C ILE A 83 12.90 -1.30 13.57
N ALA A 84 11.57 -1.31 13.50
CA ALA A 84 10.66 -0.79 14.53
C ALA A 84 10.94 0.66 14.98
N LEU A 85 11.45 1.51 14.07
CA LEU A 85 11.80 2.90 14.39
C LEU A 85 10.56 3.73 14.77
N ASP A 86 9.45 3.52 14.08
CA ASP A 86 8.14 4.09 14.39
C ASP A 86 7.70 3.76 15.82
N ARG A 87 7.83 2.49 16.22
CA ARG A 87 7.50 2.05 17.58
C ARG A 87 8.46 2.63 18.61
N LEU A 88 9.75 2.71 18.28
CA LEU A 88 10.77 3.29 19.15
C LEU A 88 10.47 4.76 19.44
N ILE A 89 10.10 5.54 18.42
CA ILE A 89 9.74 6.96 18.54
C ILE A 89 8.45 7.12 19.35
N LEU A 90 7.39 6.36 19.04
CA LEU A 90 6.07 6.51 19.66
C LEU A 90 6.01 6.03 21.13
N SER A 91 6.78 4.99 21.49
CA SER A 91 6.66 4.09 22.66
C SER A 91 6.03 4.58 23.99
N THR A 92 6.10 5.87 24.31
CA THR A 92 5.63 6.44 25.59
C THR A 92 4.21 7.01 25.51
N SER A 93 3.73 7.41 24.32
CA SER A 93 2.50 8.18 24.17
C SER A 93 1.57 7.54 23.16
N LYS A 94 0.32 7.25 23.58
CA LYS A 94 -0.69 6.57 22.76
C LYS A 94 -1.84 7.50 22.33
N ASP A 95 -1.73 8.79 22.62
CA ASP A 95 -2.69 9.81 22.20
C ASP A 95 -2.57 10.10 20.70
N ALA A 96 -3.68 10.60 20.12
CA ALA A 96 -3.76 10.90 18.70
C ALA A 96 -2.77 11.98 18.26
N ALA A 97 -2.45 12.96 19.12
CA ALA A 97 -1.51 14.03 18.79
C ALA A 97 -0.07 13.48 18.67
N SER A 98 0.37 12.64 19.60
CA SER A 98 1.67 11.97 19.52
C SER A 98 1.79 11.03 18.32
N ARG A 99 0.69 10.35 17.95
CA ARG A 99 0.64 9.55 16.72
C ARG A 99 0.87 10.44 15.50
N ARG A 100 0.17 11.57 15.43
CA ARG A 100 0.30 12.57 14.37
C ARG A 100 1.73 13.12 14.27
N HIS A 101 2.36 13.47 15.39
CA HIS A 101 3.77 13.92 15.38
C HIS A 101 4.70 12.80 14.92
N CYS A 102 4.51 11.56 15.39
CA CYS A 102 5.30 10.42 14.93
C CYS A 102 5.18 10.21 13.41
N ASP A 103 3.97 10.26 12.85
CA ASP A 103 3.74 10.09 11.42
C ASP A 103 4.43 11.21 10.60
N LEU A 104 4.39 12.47 11.09
CA LEU A 104 5.11 13.59 10.49
C LEU A 104 6.64 13.41 10.56
N ILE A 105 7.17 12.94 11.69
CA ILE A 105 8.60 12.63 11.82
C ILE A 105 9.03 11.54 10.86
N ILE A 106 8.28 10.44 10.79
CA ILE A 106 8.56 9.34 9.86
C ILE A 106 8.51 9.83 8.42
N ALA A 107 7.51 10.64 8.06
CA ALA A 107 7.43 11.25 6.74
C ALA A 107 8.64 12.13 6.42
N MET A 108 9.09 12.98 7.36
CA MET A 108 10.28 13.82 7.16
C MET A 108 11.57 13.00 7.05
N ILE A 109 11.70 11.89 7.80
CA ILE A 109 12.84 10.97 7.66
C ILE A 109 12.83 10.32 6.28
N VAL A 110 11.67 9.83 5.83
CA VAL A 110 11.51 9.19 4.53
C VAL A 110 11.78 10.17 3.39
N ASP A 111 11.21 11.38 3.44
CA ASP A 111 11.47 12.44 2.46
C ASP A 111 12.96 12.81 2.42
N ARG A 112 13.63 12.89 3.59
CA ARG A 112 15.07 13.15 3.66
C ARG A 112 15.92 12.06 3.01
N LEU A 113 15.49 10.80 3.07
CA LEU A 113 16.16 9.67 2.44
C LEU A 113 15.93 9.60 0.93
N ILE A 114 14.74 9.99 0.45
CA ILE A 114 14.39 9.94 -0.97
C ILE A 114 14.91 11.18 -1.71
N ALA A 115 14.61 12.37 -1.19
CA ALA A 115 14.89 13.64 -1.84
C ALA A 115 15.04 14.75 -0.78
N PRO A 116 16.28 15.04 -0.31
CA PRO A 116 16.51 15.97 0.79
C PRO A 116 16.06 17.40 0.45
N ARG A 117 15.17 17.97 1.27
CA ARG A 117 14.58 19.31 1.08
C ARG A 117 14.53 20.15 2.36
N SER A 118 14.10 21.42 2.21
CA SER A 118 13.70 22.30 3.31
C SER A 118 12.35 21.87 3.92
N LYS A 119 11.96 22.47 5.06
CA LYS A 119 10.69 22.13 5.74
C LYS A 119 9.46 22.52 4.90
N LEU A 120 9.50 23.70 4.30
CA LEU A 120 8.51 24.10 3.30
C LEU A 120 8.47 23.17 2.09
N GLY A 121 9.65 22.71 1.65
CA GLY A 121 9.75 21.73 0.56
C GLY A 121 9.06 20.40 0.90
N PHE A 122 9.27 19.91 2.14
CA PHE A 122 8.57 18.73 2.65
C PHE A 122 7.05 18.93 2.68
N VAL A 123 6.56 20.05 3.24
CA VAL A 123 5.11 20.34 3.34
C VAL A 123 4.46 20.31 1.97
N ARG A 124 5.07 20.95 0.96
CA ARG A 124 4.57 20.92 -0.42
C ARG A 124 4.64 19.51 -1.03
N ALA A 125 5.70 18.75 -0.74
CA ALA A 125 5.90 17.42 -1.30
C ALA A 125 4.86 16.39 -0.84
N VAL A 126 4.25 16.58 0.34
CA VAL A 126 3.23 15.70 0.91
C VAL A 126 1.81 16.25 0.81
N ASP A 127 1.64 17.52 0.41
CA ASP A 127 0.33 18.12 0.19
C ASP A 127 -0.41 17.45 -0.97
N GLN A 128 -1.72 17.28 -0.84
CA GLN A 128 -2.52 16.50 -1.79
C GLN A 128 -2.50 17.08 -3.20
N GLU A 129 -2.44 18.40 -3.37
CA GLU A 129 -2.42 19.03 -4.68
C GLU A 129 -1.02 18.93 -5.30
N SER A 130 0.02 19.28 -4.54
CA SER A 130 1.40 19.32 -5.02
C SER A 130 2.23 18.05 -4.78
N ALA A 131 1.60 16.95 -4.37
CA ALA A 131 2.27 15.70 -4.06
C ALA A 131 3.18 15.23 -5.21
N ILE A 132 4.42 14.91 -4.87
CA ILE A 132 5.43 14.39 -5.81
C ILE A 132 5.66 12.89 -5.63
N SER A 133 5.11 12.31 -4.57
CA SER A 133 5.19 10.89 -4.23
C SER A 133 3.95 10.48 -3.45
N SER A 134 3.74 9.19 -3.35
CA SER A 134 2.64 8.61 -2.57
C SER A 134 2.80 8.72 -1.03
N LEU A 135 3.90 9.33 -0.53
CA LEU A 135 4.24 9.36 0.89
C LEU A 135 3.13 9.95 1.78
N GLY A 136 2.60 11.12 1.42
CA GLY A 136 1.54 11.78 2.18
C GLY A 136 0.27 10.93 2.29
N THR A 137 -0.13 10.31 1.18
CA THR A 137 -1.30 9.42 1.11
C THR A 137 -1.10 8.14 1.90
N VAL A 138 0.05 7.48 1.76
CA VAL A 138 0.35 6.19 2.43
C VAL A 138 0.39 6.32 3.94
N LEU A 139 0.85 7.46 4.46
CA LEU A 139 0.86 7.76 5.89
C LEU A 139 -0.43 8.44 6.37
N GLY A 140 -1.40 8.72 5.50
CA GLY A 140 -2.66 9.37 5.86
C GLY A 140 -2.46 10.77 6.45
N LEU A 141 -1.47 11.54 5.96
CA LEU A 141 -1.11 12.82 6.57
C LEU A 141 -2.16 13.91 6.37
N GLY A 142 -3.03 13.79 5.35
CA GLY A 142 -3.96 14.87 4.99
C GLY A 142 -3.23 16.20 4.79
N ARG A 143 -3.86 17.31 5.18
CA ARG A 143 -3.25 18.64 5.11
C ARG A 143 -2.17 18.78 6.19
N VAL A 144 -0.97 19.17 5.80
CA VAL A 144 0.15 19.44 6.70
C VAL A 144 0.47 20.94 6.62
N ARG A 145 0.60 21.61 7.77
CA ARG A 145 1.10 22.98 7.83
C ARG A 145 2.58 22.99 8.21
N GLU A 146 3.29 24.03 7.82
CA GLU A 146 4.70 24.22 8.19
C GLU A 146 4.89 24.21 9.71
N ARG A 147 4.01 24.86 10.46
CA ARG A 147 4.05 24.87 11.93
C ARG A 147 3.97 23.46 12.52
N GLU A 148 3.09 22.61 12.00
CA GLU A 148 2.95 21.21 12.47
C GLU A 148 4.24 20.41 12.27
N ALA A 149 5.01 20.70 11.21
CA ALA A 149 6.30 20.05 10.99
C ALA A 149 7.33 20.46 12.05
N TYR A 150 7.36 21.73 12.47
CA TYR A 150 8.25 22.19 13.55
C TYR A 150 7.80 21.67 14.91
N GLU A 151 6.49 21.71 15.22
CA GLU A 151 5.95 21.14 16.46
C GLU A 151 6.28 19.64 16.59
N ALA A 152 6.24 18.89 15.47
CA ALA A 152 6.67 17.50 15.46
C ALA A 152 8.16 17.32 15.76
N LEU A 153 9.03 18.24 15.29
CA LEU A 153 10.46 18.21 15.60
C LEU A 153 10.74 18.55 17.05
N ASP A 154 10.05 19.54 17.63
CA ASP A 154 10.15 19.87 19.05
C ASP A 154 9.71 18.69 19.91
N TRP A 155 8.58 18.06 19.54
CA TRP A 155 8.10 16.83 20.17
C TRP A 155 9.12 15.67 20.08
N LEU A 156 9.84 15.55 18.97
CA LEU A 156 10.90 14.55 18.83
C LEU A 156 12.10 14.86 19.72
N LEU A 157 12.48 16.14 19.82
CA LEU A 157 13.62 16.60 20.61
C LEU A 157 13.47 16.27 22.10
N GLU A 158 12.28 16.45 22.66
CA GLU A 158 11.95 16.06 24.04
C GLU A 158 12.24 14.57 24.34
N ARG A 159 12.19 13.72 23.31
CA ARG A 159 12.34 12.26 23.41
C ARG A 159 13.75 11.79 23.07
N GLN A 160 14.66 12.70 22.69
CA GLN A 160 15.99 12.38 22.18
C GLN A 160 16.76 11.45 23.13
N THR A 161 16.94 11.85 24.39
CA THR A 161 17.74 11.07 25.37
C THR A 161 17.21 9.64 25.54
N ARG A 162 15.88 9.46 25.56
CA ARG A 162 15.28 8.13 25.66
C ARG A 162 15.55 7.28 24.42
N ILE A 163 15.38 7.87 23.24
CA ILE A 163 15.62 7.18 21.95
C ILE A 163 17.09 6.78 21.85
N GLU A 164 18.03 7.67 22.18
CA GLU A 164 19.47 7.40 22.17
C GLU A 164 19.85 6.27 23.14
N ASN A 165 19.29 6.27 24.36
CA ASN A 165 19.53 5.20 25.34
C ASN A 165 19.01 3.84 24.85
N ALA A 166 17.82 3.80 24.26
CA ALA A 166 17.25 2.58 23.70
C ALA A 166 18.09 2.04 22.53
N LEU A 167 18.49 2.92 21.59
CA LEU A 167 19.38 2.53 20.49
C LEU A 167 20.73 2.00 20.97
N THR A 168 21.26 2.56 22.07
CA THR A 168 22.53 2.12 22.64
C THR A 168 22.40 0.75 23.33
N THR A 169 21.30 0.55 24.07
CA THR A 169 21.02 -0.71 24.77
C THR A 169 20.83 -1.88 23.80
N ASP A 170 20.05 -1.69 22.73
CA ASP A 170 19.83 -2.71 21.70
C ASP A 170 21.12 -3.08 20.96
N ARG A 171 22.01 -2.11 20.74
CA ARG A 171 23.31 -2.35 20.09
C ARG A 171 24.29 -3.07 21.01
N CYS A 172 24.22 -2.81 22.31
CA CYS A 172 24.99 -3.54 23.32
C CYS A 172 24.49 -4.98 23.51
N SER A 173 23.18 -5.24 23.42
CA SER A 173 22.65 -6.62 23.48
C SER A 173 23.00 -7.45 22.25
N CYS A 174 23.02 -6.85 21.05
CA CYS A 174 23.39 -7.56 19.81
C CYS A 174 24.91 -7.84 19.68
N ARG A 175 25.77 -7.12 20.42
CA ARG A 175 27.21 -7.41 20.51
C ARG A 175 27.60 -8.26 21.73
N GLY A 176 26.63 -8.70 22.52
CA GLY A 176 26.83 -9.41 23.79
C GLY A 176 26.72 -10.94 23.72
N SER A 177 26.82 -11.58 22.55
CA SER A 177 26.92 -13.05 22.45
C SER A 177 28.36 -13.57 22.58
N THR A 178 29.29 -12.75 23.09
CA THR A 178 30.55 -13.22 23.67
C THR A 178 30.48 -13.00 25.18
N SER A 179 30.06 -14.07 25.87
CA SER A 179 30.41 -14.40 27.25
C SER A 179 30.43 -13.25 28.26
N GLY A 180 29.29 -13.06 28.93
CA GLY A 180 29.20 -12.76 30.36
C GLY A 180 30.11 -11.67 30.92
N ILE A 181 29.68 -10.41 30.81
CA ILE A 181 30.09 -9.37 31.77
C ILE A 181 28.83 -8.67 32.29
N SER A 182 28.51 -8.96 33.54
CA SER A 182 27.39 -8.37 34.28
C SER A 182 27.60 -6.87 34.45
N LEU A 183 26.65 -6.06 33.97
CA LEU A 183 26.57 -4.60 34.12
C LEU A 183 26.54 -4.09 35.58
N LYS A 184 26.58 -4.98 36.59
CA LYS A 184 26.83 -4.60 37.99
C LYS A 184 28.31 -4.32 38.31
N SER A 185 29.27 -4.66 37.45
CA SER A 185 30.70 -4.40 37.73
C SER A 185 31.20 -3.01 37.35
N LEU A 186 30.62 -2.33 36.35
CA LEU A 186 31.14 -1.04 35.86
C LEU A 186 30.82 0.17 36.75
N ARG A 187 29.91 0.07 37.72
CA ARG A 187 29.65 1.16 38.68
C ARG A 187 30.63 1.20 39.86
N ARG A 188 31.50 0.19 40.05
CA ARG A 188 32.45 0.14 41.18
C ARG A 188 33.88 0.56 40.83
N THR A 189 34.25 0.71 39.56
CA THR A 189 35.62 0.98 39.14
C THR A 189 35.97 2.46 38.96
N CYS A 190 34.99 3.39 38.95
CA CYS A 190 35.28 4.83 38.87
C CYS A 190 35.42 5.57 40.21
N SER A 191 35.19 4.93 41.37
CA SER A 191 35.28 5.60 42.68
C SER A 191 36.58 5.32 43.47
N ARG A 192 37.58 4.66 42.86
CA ARG A 192 38.85 4.30 43.53
C ARG A 192 40.11 4.86 42.87
N ALA A 193 39.99 5.81 41.95
CA ALA A 193 41.11 6.55 41.36
C ALA A 193 41.11 8.02 41.78
N SER A 194 40.91 8.28 43.07
CA SER A 194 41.14 9.57 43.74
C SER A 194 41.48 9.27 45.19
N GLY A 195 42.78 9.06 45.43
CA GLY A 195 43.40 8.71 46.69
C GLY A 195 44.87 8.45 46.44
#